data_AF-A0A5M3MKJ6-F1
#
_entry.id   AF-A0A5M3MKJ6-F1
#
_cell.length_a   1.000
_cell.length_b   1.000
_cell.length_c   1.000
_cell.angle_alpha   90.00
_cell.angle_beta   90.00
_cell.angle_gamma   90.00
#
_symmetry.space_group_name_H-M   'P 1'
#
loop_
_entity.id
_entity.type
_entity.pdbx_description
1 polymer ?
#
loop_
_entity_poly.entity_id
_entity_poly.type
_entity_poly.pdbx_seq_one_letter_code
_entity_poly.pdbx_strand_id
1 'polypeptide(L)'
;MSPILPQRLSNPANSRGGKRVRLSCLDKRSEKFAEVEQLFRKAWRHRKKEQPQVQNVFKVLWPESLLEPYLEYREQVESSRQSKDANEKLLFHGTNRACLLGESRDNVLLCPLKSCYLCSILRSSFDVKKCGQKNSFKRFGHGIYTSACSSKADDYTLNASQDARLRIVVLCRVVVGKTYKRYRNAPELTEPPKGYHSVSGEVGWDLNYEETVCYNNDAIRPAYIVVYGNEPPVSLNFKAFVSTIFHTPLAS
;
A
#
# COMPACT_ATOMS: atom_id res chain seq x y z
N MET A 1 -20.62 20.07 21.70
CA MET A 1 -19.18 19.83 21.45
C MET A 1 -19.08 19.03 20.16
N SER A 2 -18.74 19.70 19.06
CA SER A 2 -18.69 19.10 17.73
C SER A 2 -17.53 18.10 17.63
N PRO A 3 -17.72 16.89 17.09
CA PRO A 3 -16.60 16.00 16.81
C PRO A 3 -15.73 16.66 15.73
N ILE A 4 -14.45 16.81 16.03
CA ILE A 4 -13.44 17.27 15.08
C ILE A 4 -13.30 16.16 14.04
N LEU A 5 -14.07 16.25 12.96
CA LEU A 5 -13.83 15.49 11.74
C LEU A 5 -12.39 15.81 11.31
N PRO A 6 -11.49 14.83 11.10
CA PRO A 6 -10.17 15.13 10.54
C PRO A 6 -10.39 15.89 9.23
N GLN A 7 -9.78 17.08 9.15
CA GLN A 7 -9.91 18.05 8.05
C GLN A 7 -10.16 17.34 6.72
N ARG A 8 -11.30 17.68 6.09
CA ARG A 8 -11.71 17.28 4.74
C ARG A 8 -10.49 17.02 3.86
N LEU A 9 -10.27 15.76 3.47
CA LEU A 9 -9.28 15.34 2.48
C LEU A 9 -9.69 15.79 1.06
N SER A 10 -10.21 17.01 0.90
CA SER A 10 -10.50 17.59 -0.40
C SER A 10 -9.19 18.09 -1.02
N ASN A 11 -8.74 17.44 -2.09
CA ASN A 11 -7.72 18.00 -2.97
C ASN A 11 -8.40 18.43 -4.29
N PRO A 12 -8.68 19.73 -4.50
CA PRO A 12 -9.33 20.23 -5.71
C PRO A 12 -8.48 20.12 -6.99
N ALA A 13 -7.24 19.61 -6.94
CA ALA A 13 -6.37 19.45 -8.10
C ALA A 13 -6.19 17.97 -8.51
N ASN A 14 -7.27 17.28 -8.92
CA ASN A 14 -7.21 15.86 -9.29
C ASN A 14 -7.53 15.55 -10.76
N SER A 15 -7.23 16.49 -11.66
CA SER A 15 -7.35 16.28 -13.09
C SER A 15 -6.19 16.93 -13.83
N ARG A 16 -5.31 16.12 -14.42
CA ARG A 16 -4.40 16.56 -15.50
C ARG A 16 -4.97 16.04 -16.82
N GLY A 17 -5.30 16.95 -17.75
CA GLY A 17 -5.77 16.60 -19.09
C GLY A 17 -7.00 15.67 -19.13
N GLY A 18 -7.97 15.88 -18.22
CA GLY A 18 -9.20 15.06 -18.15
C GLY A 18 -9.06 13.69 -17.48
N LYS A 19 -7.86 13.27 -17.06
CA LYS A 19 -7.64 12.01 -16.33
C LYS A 19 -7.61 12.23 -14.82
N ARG A 20 -8.41 11.47 -14.07
CA ARG A 20 -8.41 11.48 -12.60
C ARG A 20 -7.09 10.90 -12.08
N VAL A 21 -6.25 11.74 -11.49
CA VAL A 21 -4.99 11.30 -10.88
C VAL A 21 -5.29 10.76 -9.49
N ARG A 22 -5.01 9.46 -9.26
CA ARG A 22 -5.28 8.76 -7.99
C ARG A 22 -4.09 8.76 -7.03
N LEU A 23 -2.95 9.31 -7.45
CA LEU A 23 -1.70 9.28 -6.69
C LEU A 23 -1.04 10.66 -6.73
N SER A 24 -0.70 11.18 -5.56
CA SER A 24 0.12 12.38 -5.41
C SER A 24 1.48 12.01 -4.88
N CYS A 25 2.56 12.25 -5.64
CA CYS A 25 3.92 12.06 -5.14
C CYS A 25 4.16 13.02 -3.96
N LEU A 26 4.70 12.51 -2.87
CA LEU A 26 5.14 13.35 -1.76
C LEU A 26 6.50 13.96 -2.09
N ASP A 27 6.74 15.18 -1.58
CA ASP A 27 8.07 15.76 -1.56
C ASP A 27 8.95 14.96 -0.59
N LYS A 28 10.16 14.57 -1.03
CA LYS A 28 11.15 13.87 -0.20
C LYS A 28 11.55 14.67 1.04
N ARG A 29 11.40 16.00 1.00
CA ARG A 29 11.69 16.90 2.13
C ARG A 29 10.51 17.08 3.08
N SER A 30 9.32 16.58 2.73
CA SER A 30 8.13 16.73 3.58
C SER A 30 8.18 15.82 4.80
N GLU A 31 7.65 16.31 5.93
CA GLU A 31 7.49 15.52 7.16
C GLU A 31 6.71 14.23 6.89
N LYS A 32 5.67 14.30 6.05
CA LYS A 32 4.85 13.13 5.73
C LYS A 32 5.63 12.05 4.98
N PHE A 33 6.55 12.43 4.09
CA PHE A 33 7.45 11.47 3.46
C PHE A 33 8.34 10.80 4.50
N ALA A 34 8.98 11.60 5.37
CA ALA A 34 9.87 11.10 6.42
C ALA A 34 9.15 10.14 7.40
N GLU A 35 7.91 10.45 7.79
CA GLU A 35 7.09 9.56 8.63
C GLU A 35 6.84 8.19 7.96
N VAL A 36 6.39 8.19 6.70
CA VAL A 36 6.08 6.96 5.97
C VAL A 36 7.35 6.15 5.70
N GLU A 37 8.44 6.82 5.33
CA GLU A 37 9.75 6.19 5.16
C GLU A 37 10.24 5.55 6.47
N GLN A 38 10.17 6.29 7.58
CA GLN A 38 10.61 5.78 8.88
C GLN A 38 9.74 4.59 9.33
N LEU A 39 8.43 4.65 9.10
CA LEU A 39 7.52 3.54 9.37
C LEU A 39 7.92 2.30 8.55
N PHE A 40 8.16 2.47 7.25
CA PHE A 40 8.61 1.37 6.37
C PHE A 40 9.94 0.77 6.83
N ARG A 41 10.94 1.60 7.15
CA ARG A 41 12.27 1.14 7.58
C ARG A 41 12.22 0.44 8.94
N LYS A 42 11.54 1.00 9.94
CA LYS A 42 11.35 0.36 11.25
C LYS A 42 10.56 -0.95 11.16
N ALA A 43 9.67 -1.06 10.18
CA ALA A 43 8.90 -2.26 9.92
C ALA A 43 9.66 -3.34 9.12
N TRP A 44 10.89 -3.06 8.66
CA TRP A 44 11.72 -4.04 7.95
C TRP A 44 12.44 -4.96 8.94
N ARG A 45 11.81 -6.09 9.30
CA ARG A 45 12.22 -6.93 10.44
C ARG A 45 12.80 -8.30 10.04
N HIS A 46 12.81 -8.64 8.75
CA HIS A 46 13.47 -9.85 8.26
C HIS A 46 15.00 -9.66 8.27
N ARG A 47 15.68 -10.26 9.26
CA ARG A 47 17.14 -10.12 9.45
C ARG A 47 17.99 -10.54 8.24
N LYS A 48 17.50 -11.49 7.44
CA LYS A 48 18.20 -12.01 6.25
C LYS A 48 17.96 -11.18 4.98
N LYS A 49 17.10 -10.15 5.03
CA LYS A 49 16.83 -9.28 3.91
C LYS A 49 17.54 -7.94 4.09
N GLU A 50 18.32 -7.54 3.08
CA GLU A 50 18.84 -6.18 3.02
C GLU A 50 17.70 -5.16 3.09
N GLN A 51 17.88 -4.10 3.88
CA GLN A 51 16.89 -3.02 3.97
C GLN A 51 16.99 -2.14 2.72
N PRO A 52 15.94 -2.07 1.88
CA PRO A 52 15.99 -1.30 0.65
C PRO A 52 15.80 0.20 0.94
N GLN A 53 16.29 1.03 0.02
CA GLN A 53 16.05 2.46 0.04
C GLN A 53 14.64 2.79 -0.45
N VAL A 54 13.97 3.74 0.22
CA VAL A 54 12.69 4.28 -0.24
C VAL A 54 12.96 5.34 -1.30
N GLN A 55 12.48 5.09 -2.52
CA GLN A 55 12.70 5.97 -3.66
C GLN A 55 11.59 7.01 -3.80
N ASN A 56 10.34 6.59 -3.67
CA ASN A 56 9.18 7.48 -3.77
C ASN A 56 8.08 7.02 -2.82
N VAL A 57 7.31 7.98 -2.32
CA VAL A 57 6.07 7.73 -1.59
C VAL A 57 4.97 8.50 -2.29
N PHE A 58 3.88 7.83 -2.62
CA PHE A 58 2.70 8.47 -3.18
C PHE A 58 1.52 8.34 -2.23
N LYS A 59 0.85 9.46 -1.94
CA LYS A 59 -0.44 9.47 -1.26
C LYS A 59 -1.52 9.00 -2.22
N VAL A 60 -2.33 8.03 -1.79
CA VAL A 60 -3.49 7.57 -2.55
C VAL A 60 -4.65 8.54 -2.29
N LEU A 61 -5.23 9.03 -3.38
CA LEU A 61 -6.37 9.94 -3.37
C LEU A 61 -7.63 9.14 -3.67
N TRP A 62 -8.69 9.37 -2.92
CA TRP A 62 -9.96 8.66 -3.07
C TRP A 62 -11.07 9.61 -3.51
N PRO A 63 -11.87 9.25 -4.52
CA PRO A 63 -13.19 9.84 -4.71
C PRO A 63 -14.01 9.64 -3.44
N GLU A 64 -14.82 10.63 -3.08
CA GLU A 64 -15.67 10.59 -1.89
C GLU A 64 -16.53 9.34 -1.84
N SER A 65 -17.19 8.99 -2.96
CA SER A 65 -18.02 7.79 -3.09
C SER A 65 -17.31 6.46 -2.82
N LEU A 66 -15.98 6.41 -2.95
CA LEU A 66 -15.19 5.22 -2.64
C LEU A 66 -14.60 5.25 -1.22
N LEU A 67 -14.55 6.43 -0.60
CA LEU A 67 -14.06 6.63 0.76
C LEU A 67 -15.19 6.51 1.78
N GLU A 68 -16.40 6.96 1.45
CA GLU A 68 -17.56 7.02 2.34
C GLU A 68 -17.88 5.67 3.03
N PRO A 69 -17.95 4.52 2.34
CA PRO A 69 -18.21 3.24 3.02
C PRO A 69 -17.16 2.88 4.09
N TYR A 70 -15.90 3.29 3.89
CA TYR A 70 -14.84 3.10 4.89
C TYR A 70 -15.01 4.02 6.10
N LEU A 71 -15.45 5.26 5.88
CA LEU A 71 -15.71 6.21 6.97
C LEU A 71 -16.92 5.75 7.80
N GLU A 72 -17.98 5.27 7.15
CA GLU A 72 -19.14 4.68 7.81
C GLU A 72 -18.75 3.45 8.64
N TYR A 73 -17.98 2.52 8.06
CA TYR A 73 -17.49 1.36 8.81
C TYR A 73 -16.64 1.77 10.02
N ARG A 74 -15.75 2.76 9.86
CA ARG A 74 -14.94 3.29 10.96
C ARG A 74 -15.81 3.85 12.09
N GLU A 75 -16.82 4.65 11.75
CA GLU A 75 -17.76 5.22 12.72
C GLU A 75 -18.59 4.14 13.44
N GLN A 76 -19.04 3.12 12.73
CA GLN A 76 -19.73 1.96 13.33
C GLN A 76 -18.84 1.23 14.35
N VAL A 77 -17.56 0.99 14.01
CA VAL A 77 -16.62 0.35 14.95
C VAL A 77 -16.32 1.27 16.15
N GLU A 78 -16.17 2.56 15.93
CA GLU A 78 -15.93 3.56 16.99
C GLU A 78 -17.12 3.67 17.95
N SER A 79 -18.34 3.77 17.42
CA SER A 79 -19.58 3.86 18.19
C SER A 79 -19.89 2.61 19.01
N SER A 80 -19.38 1.44 18.61
CA SER A 80 -19.48 0.20 19.39
C SER A 80 -18.79 0.28 20.77
N ARG A 81 -17.94 1.29 20.99
CA ARG A 81 -17.10 1.50 22.19
C ARG A 81 -16.18 0.32 22.55
N GLN A 82 -15.98 -0.60 21.62
CA GLN A 82 -15.07 -1.74 21.81
C GLN A 82 -13.61 -1.37 21.58
N SER A 83 -13.35 -0.20 20.97
CA SER A 83 -12.01 0.31 20.69
C SER A 83 -12.02 1.83 20.56
N LYS A 84 -11.02 2.51 21.15
CA LYS A 84 -10.78 3.94 20.95
C LYS A 84 -10.33 4.21 19.50
N ASP A 85 -10.85 5.27 18.88
CA ASP A 85 -10.52 5.70 17.52
C ASP A 85 -10.64 4.58 16.46
N ALA A 86 -11.61 3.68 16.66
CA ALA A 86 -11.80 2.43 15.90
C ALA A 86 -10.56 1.50 15.83
N ASN A 87 -9.53 1.77 16.65
CA ASN A 87 -8.21 1.16 16.56
C ASN A 87 -7.67 1.17 15.11
N GLU A 88 -7.78 2.30 14.42
CA GLU A 88 -7.25 2.43 13.06
C GLU A 88 -5.71 2.31 13.06
N LYS A 89 -5.15 1.51 12.15
CA LYS A 89 -3.71 1.29 12.01
C LYS A 89 -3.25 1.44 10.57
N LEU A 90 -2.01 1.87 10.40
CA LEU A 90 -1.30 1.77 9.12
C LEU A 90 -0.62 0.40 9.02
N LEU A 91 -1.02 -0.42 8.05
CA LEU A 91 -0.51 -1.78 7.84
C LEU A 91 -0.12 -2.00 6.37
N PHE A 92 0.92 -2.79 6.14
CA PHE A 92 1.46 -3.07 4.81
C PHE A 92 0.74 -4.23 4.13
N HIS A 93 0.56 -4.11 2.82
CA HIS A 93 0.06 -5.15 1.93
C HIS A 93 0.97 -5.27 0.71
N GLY A 94 1.43 -6.49 0.44
CA GLY A 94 2.18 -6.82 -0.77
C GLY A 94 1.28 -7.43 -1.82
N THR A 95 1.47 -7.04 -3.08
CA THR A 95 0.66 -7.53 -4.19
C THR A 95 1.46 -7.51 -5.49
N ASN A 96 0.91 -8.04 -6.58
CA ASN A 96 1.59 -8.01 -7.86
C ASN A 96 1.33 -6.71 -8.64
N ARG A 97 2.34 -6.30 -9.40
CA ARG A 97 2.32 -5.14 -10.30
C ARG A 97 2.71 -5.60 -11.70
N ALA A 98 1.84 -5.36 -12.68
CA ALA A 98 2.05 -5.74 -14.09
C ALA A 98 2.31 -4.52 -14.99
N CYS A 99 2.79 -3.42 -14.42
CA CYS A 99 3.09 -2.17 -15.13
C CYS A 99 4.23 -1.43 -14.44
N LEU A 100 4.57 -0.24 -14.94
CA LEU A 100 5.69 0.57 -14.45
C LEU A 100 5.28 1.66 -13.45
N LEU A 101 4.06 1.60 -12.91
CA LEU A 101 3.56 2.57 -11.94
C LEU A 101 4.59 2.81 -10.82
N GLY A 102 4.98 4.06 -10.58
CA GLY A 102 5.92 4.44 -9.53
C GLY A 102 7.41 4.28 -9.88
N GLU A 103 7.78 3.75 -11.06
CA GLU A 103 9.19 3.70 -11.51
C GLU A 103 9.82 5.09 -11.66
N SER A 104 8.99 6.12 -11.83
CA SER A 104 9.40 7.53 -11.76
C SER A 104 8.36 8.34 -10.96
N ARG A 105 8.75 9.55 -10.56
CA ARG A 105 7.87 10.49 -9.82
C ARG A 105 6.60 10.85 -10.60
N ASP A 106 6.65 10.84 -11.93
CA ASP A 106 5.54 11.21 -12.80
C ASP A 106 4.72 10.00 -13.28
N ASN A 107 5.19 8.77 -13.06
CA ASN A 107 4.45 7.58 -13.45
C ASN A 107 3.36 7.23 -12.42
N VAL A 108 2.27 7.98 -12.49
CA VAL A 108 1.15 7.94 -11.52
C VAL A 108 -0.16 7.40 -12.11
N LEU A 109 -0.17 7.02 -13.39
CA LEU A 109 -1.38 6.56 -14.08
C LEU A 109 -1.62 5.07 -13.86
N LEU A 110 -2.80 4.72 -13.35
CA LEU A 110 -3.18 3.33 -13.08
C LEU A 110 -3.51 2.61 -14.40
N CYS A 111 -2.80 1.54 -14.75
CA CYS A 111 -3.07 0.75 -15.95
C CYS A 111 -4.36 -0.09 -15.82
N PRO A 112 -5.14 -0.34 -16.88
CA PRO A 112 -6.40 -1.07 -16.79
C PRO A 112 -6.25 -2.61 -16.69
N LEU A 113 -5.02 -3.13 -16.70
CA LEU A 113 -4.74 -4.57 -16.72
C LEU A 113 -5.34 -5.28 -15.51
N LYS A 114 -6.15 -6.32 -15.75
CA LYS A 114 -6.74 -7.17 -14.70
C LYS A 114 -5.67 -7.94 -13.92
N SER A 115 -4.57 -8.28 -14.58
CA SER A 115 -3.40 -8.92 -13.97
C SER A 115 -2.58 -7.98 -13.08
N CYS A 116 -2.82 -6.66 -13.11
CA CYS A 116 -2.18 -5.72 -12.20
C CYS A 116 -3.04 -5.52 -10.94
N TYR A 117 -2.87 -6.37 -9.93
CA TYR A 117 -3.68 -6.27 -8.71
C TYR A 117 -3.39 -4.98 -7.96
N LEU A 118 -2.15 -4.47 -7.98
CA LEU A 118 -1.82 -3.14 -7.45
C LEU A 118 -2.74 -2.06 -8.02
N CYS A 119 -2.79 -1.92 -9.36
CA CYS A 119 -3.63 -0.89 -9.97
C CYS A 119 -5.12 -1.15 -9.77
N SER A 120 -5.54 -2.42 -9.69
CA SER A 120 -6.93 -2.79 -9.39
C SER A 120 -7.33 -2.34 -7.99
N ILE A 121 -6.52 -2.64 -6.97
CA ILE A 121 -6.70 -2.20 -5.59
C ILE A 121 -6.73 -0.66 -5.50
N LEU A 122 -5.83 0.03 -6.21
CA LEU A 122 -5.80 1.49 -6.20
C LEU A 122 -7.01 2.13 -6.92
N ARG A 123 -7.63 1.43 -7.88
CA ARG A 123 -8.86 1.90 -8.53
C ARG A 123 -10.09 1.70 -7.66
N SER A 124 -10.31 0.48 -7.18
CA SER A 124 -11.59 0.04 -6.61
C SER A 124 -11.52 -0.42 -5.15
N SER A 125 -10.39 -0.22 -4.47
CA SER A 125 -10.10 -0.79 -3.15
C SER A 125 -9.97 -2.32 -3.16
N PHE A 126 -9.83 -2.89 -1.97
CA PHE A 126 -9.77 -4.32 -1.73
C PHE A 126 -11.13 -4.99 -1.88
N ASP A 127 -11.11 -6.26 -2.27
CA ASP A 127 -12.28 -7.12 -2.32
C ASP A 127 -11.93 -8.49 -1.75
N VAL A 128 -12.56 -8.84 -0.64
CA VAL A 128 -12.42 -10.12 0.07
C VAL A 128 -12.58 -11.28 -0.90
N LYS A 129 -13.49 -11.19 -1.89
CA LYS A 129 -13.72 -12.23 -2.92
C LYS A 129 -12.48 -12.53 -3.78
N LYS A 130 -11.50 -11.62 -3.82
CA LYS A 130 -10.22 -11.80 -4.52
C LYS A 130 -9.18 -12.54 -3.66
N CYS A 131 -9.47 -12.82 -2.39
CA CYS A 131 -8.59 -13.56 -1.52
C CYS A 131 -8.28 -14.96 -2.10
N GLY A 132 -7.00 -15.30 -2.16
CA GLY A 132 -6.54 -16.60 -2.62
C GLY A 132 -6.21 -16.72 -4.10
N GLN A 133 -6.47 -15.67 -4.90
CA GLN A 133 -6.17 -15.70 -6.35
C GLN A 133 -4.66 -15.74 -6.64
N LYS A 134 -3.83 -15.26 -5.72
CA LYS A 134 -2.36 -15.32 -5.83
C LYS A 134 -1.76 -16.54 -5.12
N ASN A 135 -2.23 -16.81 -3.90
CA ASN A 135 -1.73 -17.87 -3.04
C ASN A 135 -2.92 -18.68 -2.52
N SER A 136 -2.97 -19.98 -2.80
CA SER A 136 -4.08 -20.84 -2.38
C SER A 136 -4.15 -21.03 -0.86
N PHE A 137 -2.99 -21.12 -0.19
CA PHE A 137 -2.92 -21.26 1.25
C PHE A 137 -3.23 -19.94 1.96
N LYS A 138 -4.14 -20.01 2.95
CA LYS A 138 -4.64 -18.88 3.73
C LYS A 138 -4.60 -19.25 5.20
N ARG A 139 -3.71 -18.61 5.96
CA ARG A 139 -3.51 -18.96 7.37
C ARG A 139 -4.78 -18.78 8.21
N PHE A 140 -5.53 -17.71 7.95
CA PHE A 140 -6.75 -17.33 8.65
C PHE A 140 -7.91 -17.19 7.65
N GLY A 141 -7.97 -18.09 6.68
CA GLY A 141 -9.06 -18.16 5.71
C GLY A 141 -9.25 -16.94 4.81
N HIS A 142 -10.49 -16.75 4.37
CA HIS A 142 -10.88 -15.88 3.26
C HIS A 142 -11.04 -14.42 3.69
N GLY A 143 -9.93 -13.71 3.85
CA GLY A 143 -9.91 -12.29 4.19
C GLY A 143 -8.80 -11.49 3.50
N ILE A 144 -8.68 -10.21 3.84
CA ILE A 144 -7.66 -9.30 3.34
C ILE A 144 -6.50 -9.27 4.34
N TYR A 145 -5.33 -9.73 3.89
CA TYR A 145 -4.14 -9.87 4.73
C TYR A 145 -3.28 -8.62 4.67
N THR A 146 -2.89 -8.14 5.84
CA THR A 146 -1.96 -7.04 6.03
C THR A 146 -0.95 -7.39 7.14
N SER A 147 0.13 -6.63 7.25
CA SER A 147 1.14 -6.85 8.28
C SER A 147 1.72 -5.53 8.78
N ALA A 148 2.08 -5.50 10.07
CA ALA A 148 2.90 -4.41 10.63
C ALA A 148 4.39 -4.53 10.21
N CYS A 149 4.77 -5.59 9.51
CA CYS A 149 6.12 -5.87 9.04
C CYS A 149 6.21 -5.64 7.52
N SER A 150 6.92 -4.59 7.10
CA SER A 150 7.06 -4.21 5.69
C SER A 150 7.84 -5.27 4.91
N SER A 151 8.87 -5.87 5.52
CA SER A 151 9.66 -6.93 4.89
C SER A 151 8.88 -8.23 4.71
N LYS A 152 7.77 -8.41 5.43
CA LYS A 152 6.81 -9.52 5.23
C LYS A 152 5.82 -9.21 4.13
N ALA A 153 5.26 -8.01 4.09
CA ALA A 153 4.46 -7.58 2.95
C ALA A 153 5.27 -7.71 1.65
N ASP A 154 6.56 -7.39 1.69
CA ASP A 154 7.49 -7.57 0.56
C ASP A 154 7.54 -9.02 0.00
N ASP A 155 7.39 -10.07 0.83
CA ASP A 155 7.33 -11.47 0.33
C ASP A 155 6.16 -11.70 -0.63
N TYR A 156 5.11 -10.88 -0.49
CA TYR A 156 3.92 -10.92 -1.33
C TYR A 156 3.97 -9.91 -2.48
N THR A 157 5.05 -9.14 -2.64
CA THR A 157 5.24 -8.22 -3.77
C THR A 157 5.90 -8.93 -4.95
N LEU A 158 5.33 -8.75 -6.15
CA LEU A 158 5.84 -9.34 -7.40
C LEU A 158 5.73 -8.34 -8.56
N ASN A 159 6.81 -8.13 -9.31
CA ASN A 159 6.75 -7.44 -10.60
C ASN A 159 6.53 -8.46 -11.71
N ALA A 160 5.39 -8.39 -12.39
CA ALA A 160 5.13 -9.21 -13.58
C ALA A 160 5.71 -8.59 -14.86
N SER A 161 5.97 -7.28 -14.85
CA SER A 161 6.70 -6.60 -15.93
C SER A 161 8.21 -6.77 -15.73
N GLN A 162 8.94 -7.18 -16.75
CA GLN A 162 10.39 -7.35 -16.69
C GLN A 162 11.14 -6.01 -16.59
N ASP A 163 10.57 -4.95 -17.17
CA ASP A 163 11.17 -3.60 -17.13
C ASP A 163 11.04 -2.89 -15.77
N ALA A 164 10.30 -3.47 -14.83
CA ALA A 164 10.04 -2.87 -13.52
C ALA A 164 11.21 -3.17 -12.56
N ARG A 165 11.98 -2.12 -12.23
CA ARG A 165 13.21 -2.22 -11.44
C ARG A 165 12.99 -1.98 -9.95
N LEU A 166 12.01 -1.16 -9.61
CA LEU A 166 11.65 -0.88 -8.21
C LEU A 166 10.56 -1.84 -7.73
N ARG A 167 10.39 -1.95 -6.42
CA ARG A 167 9.34 -2.74 -5.77
C ARG A 167 8.34 -1.81 -5.09
N ILE A 168 7.11 -2.29 -4.91
CA ILE A 168 6.03 -1.51 -4.28
C ILE A 168 5.33 -2.33 -3.22
N VAL A 169 5.13 -1.71 -2.05
CA VAL A 169 4.16 -2.17 -1.05
C VAL A 169 3.10 -1.09 -0.87
N VAL A 170 1.88 -1.53 -0.58
CA VAL A 170 0.77 -0.64 -0.27
C VAL A 170 0.72 -0.47 1.25
N LEU A 171 0.74 0.78 1.73
CA LEU A 171 0.48 1.10 3.11
C LEU A 171 -1.00 1.50 3.25
N CYS A 172 -1.75 0.71 3.99
CA CYS A 172 -3.20 0.81 4.08
C CYS A 172 -3.61 1.37 5.45
N ARG A 173 -4.64 2.21 5.47
CA ARG A 173 -5.41 2.45 6.70
C ARG A 173 -6.36 1.28 6.91
N VAL A 174 -6.30 0.67 8.08
CA VAL A 174 -7.09 -0.51 8.44
C VAL A 174 -7.79 -0.24 9.76
N VAL A 175 -9.12 -0.32 9.77
CA VAL A 175 -9.92 -0.32 10.98
C VAL A 175 -9.86 -1.72 11.58
N VAL A 176 -8.92 -1.94 12.53
CA VAL A 176 -8.76 -3.28 13.13
C VAL A 176 -9.76 -3.52 14.26
N GLY A 177 -10.30 -2.46 14.86
CA GLY A 177 -11.27 -2.53 15.96
C GLY A 177 -10.79 -3.42 17.13
N LYS A 178 -11.74 -4.12 17.74
CA LYS A 178 -11.48 -5.25 18.64
C LYS A 178 -10.94 -6.45 17.85
N THR A 179 -9.67 -6.78 18.06
CA THR A 179 -8.96 -7.85 17.34
C THR A 179 -8.97 -9.18 18.09
N TYR A 180 -9.30 -10.27 17.39
CA TYR A 180 -9.19 -11.63 17.92
C TYR A 180 -7.79 -12.18 17.68
N LYS A 181 -7.03 -12.41 18.76
CA LYS A 181 -5.67 -12.94 18.68
C LYS A 181 -5.70 -14.46 18.50
N ARG A 182 -4.95 -14.98 17.53
CA ARG A 182 -4.78 -16.42 17.27
C ARG A 182 -3.32 -16.80 17.18
N TYR A 183 -3.01 -17.98 17.70
CA TYR A 183 -1.68 -18.59 17.62
C TYR A 183 -1.63 -19.75 16.62
N ARG A 184 -2.79 -20.35 16.30
CA ARG A 184 -2.94 -21.48 15.38
C ARG A 184 -3.69 -21.07 14.11
N ASN A 185 -3.31 -21.71 13.00
CA ASN A 185 -4.00 -21.59 11.72
C ASN A 185 -5.51 -21.86 11.84
N ALA A 186 -6.29 -21.20 11.00
CA ALA A 186 -7.74 -21.32 10.87
C ALA A 186 -8.15 -21.05 9.41
N PRO A 187 -7.73 -21.91 8.46
CA PRO A 187 -7.92 -21.70 7.03
C PRO A 187 -9.40 -21.63 6.59
N GLU A 188 -10.32 -22.07 7.44
CA GLU A 188 -11.77 -22.09 7.22
C GLU A 188 -12.47 -20.75 7.53
N LEU A 189 -11.80 -19.79 8.17
CA LEU A 189 -12.43 -18.53 8.56
C LEU A 189 -12.90 -17.73 7.34
N THR A 190 -14.13 -17.22 7.41
CA THR A 190 -14.69 -16.28 6.43
C THR A 190 -15.08 -14.95 7.07
N GLU A 191 -15.05 -14.87 8.39
CA GLU A 191 -15.34 -13.70 9.21
C GLU A 191 -14.58 -13.79 10.55
N PRO A 192 -14.36 -12.67 11.27
CA PRO A 192 -13.83 -12.75 12.63
C PRO A 192 -14.85 -13.41 13.57
N PRO A 193 -14.43 -14.03 14.69
CA PRO A 193 -15.37 -14.53 15.69
C PRO A 193 -16.32 -13.44 16.19
N LYS A 194 -17.53 -13.84 16.61
CA LYS A 194 -18.57 -12.91 17.08
C LYS A 194 -18.02 -11.93 18.12
N GLY A 195 -18.28 -10.65 17.90
CA GLY A 195 -17.83 -9.56 18.79
C GLY A 195 -16.38 -9.12 18.56
N TYR A 196 -15.80 -9.47 17.42
CA TYR A 196 -14.50 -8.98 16.94
C TYR A 196 -14.63 -8.42 15.52
N HIS A 197 -13.67 -7.59 15.12
CA HIS A 197 -13.66 -6.91 13.82
C HIS A 197 -12.52 -7.37 12.91
N SER A 198 -11.49 -7.98 13.49
CA SER A 198 -10.32 -8.50 12.78
C SER A 198 -9.73 -9.70 13.51
N VAL A 199 -8.89 -10.45 12.82
CA VAL A 199 -8.05 -11.51 13.40
C VAL A 199 -6.60 -11.10 13.30
N SER A 200 -5.82 -11.31 14.36
CA SER A 200 -4.36 -11.15 14.34
C SER A 200 -3.67 -12.45 14.69
N GLY A 201 -2.71 -12.84 13.86
CA GLY A 201 -1.78 -13.92 14.14
C GLY A 201 -0.64 -13.45 15.04
N GLU A 202 -0.45 -14.10 16.19
CA GLU A 202 0.63 -13.83 17.13
C GLU A 202 1.85 -14.72 16.86
N VAL A 203 3.05 -14.17 17.08
CA VAL A 203 4.33 -14.86 16.85
C VAL A 203 4.52 -15.98 17.89
N GLY A 204 5.12 -17.10 17.49
CA GLY A 204 5.64 -18.10 18.44
C GLY A 204 5.24 -19.56 18.19
N TRP A 205 4.23 -19.80 17.35
CA TRP A 205 3.85 -21.16 16.93
C TRP A 205 3.92 -21.27 15.40
N ASP A 206 2.85 -20.89 14.70
CA ASP A 206 2.76 -21.03 13.24
C ASP A 206 3.29 -19.79 12.47
N LEU A 207 3.77 -18.79 13.20
CA LEU A 207 4.03 -17.44 12.71
C LEU A 207 5.36 -16.90 13.18
N ASN A 208 6.14 -16.42 12.21
CA ASN A 208 7.40 -15.70 12.45
C ASN A 208 7.18 -14.19 12.60
N TYR A 209 6.05 -13.66 12.11
CA TYR A 209 5.71 -12.23 12.11
C TYR A 209 4.20 -12.03 12.10
N GLU A 210 3.73 -10.99 12.78
CA GLU A 210 2.30 -10.65 12.88
C GLU A 210 1.63 -10.48 11.50
N GLU A 211 0.40 -10.99 11.41
CA GLU A 211 -0.53 -10.78 10.30
C GLU A 211 -1.86 -10.31 10.87
N THR A 212 -2.43 -9.28 10.26
CA THR A 212 -3.79 -8.81 10.58
C THR A 212 -4.68 -9.06 9.39
N VAL A 213 -5.82 -9.71 9.63
CA VAL A 213 -6.80 -10.07 8.62
C VAL A 213 -8.13 -9.40 8.93
N CYS A 214 -8.65 -8.64 7.97
CA CYS A 214 -10.03 -8.15 7.98
C CYS A 214 -10.86 -8.92 6.94
N TYR A 215 -12.17 -9.03 7.19
CA TYR A 215 -13.10 -9.82 6.37
C TYR A 215 -14.23 -8.96 5.80
N ASN A 216 -14.07 -7.63 5.87
CA ASN A 216 -14.97 -6.65 5.29
C ASN A 216 -14.17 -5.73 4.37
N ASN A 217 -14.67 -5.49 3.15
CA ASN A 217 -14.06 -4.62 2.15
C ASN A 217 -13.92 -3.17 2.64
N ASP A 218 -14.80 -2.74 3.54
CA ASP A 218 -14.86 -1.38 4.06
C ASP A 218 -14.01 -1.17 5.31
N ALA A 219 -13.39 -2.22 5.85
CA ALA A 219 -12.44 -2.09 6.95
C ALA A 219 -11.06 -1.53 6.52
N ILE A 220 -10.82 -1.33 5.22
CA ILE A 220 -9.49 -1.01 4.70
C ILE A 220 -9.52 -0.10 3.48
N ARG A 221 -8.59 0.88 3.44
CA ARG A 221 -8.30 1.68 2.25
C ARG A 221 -6.79 1.86 2.07
N PRO A 222 -6.26 1.69 0.84
CA PRO A 222 -4.91 2.12 0.50
C PRO A 222 -4.71 3.60 0.86
N ALA A 223 -3.68 3.93 1.63
CA ALA A 223 -3.39 5.30 2.06
C ALA A 223 -2.15 5.86 1.35
N TYR A 224 -1.12 5.02 1.20
CA TYR A 224 0.09 5.34 0.46
C TYR A 224 0.55 4.12 -0.34
N ILE A 225 1.36 4.36 -1.36
CA ILE A 225 2.25 3.34 -1.91
C ILE A 225 3.69 3.77 -1.62
N VAL A 226 4.50 2.82 -1.17
CA VAL A 226 5.93 3.01 -0.92
C VAL A 226 6.68 2.29 -2.02
N VAL A 227 7.41 3.05 -2.82
CA VAL A 227 8.29 2.56 -3.88
C VAL A 227 9.70 2.47 -3.33
N TYR A 228 10.32 1.30 -3.42
CA TYR A 228 11.62 1.03 -2.80
C TYR A 228 12.45 0.08 -3.66
N GLY A 229 13.75 0.05 -3.38
CA GLY A 229 14.73 -0.77 -4.09
C GLY A 229 15.99 0.03 -4.35
N ASN A 230 16.96 -0.62 -4.98
CA ASN A 230 18.19 0.03 -5.40
C ASN A 230 17.90 0.73 -6.73
N GLU A 231 18.01 2.06 -6.77
CA GLU A 231 18.01 2.77 -8.05
C GLU A 231 19.15 2.21 -8.90
N PRO A 232 18.92 1.84 -10.18
CA PRO A 232 20.03 1.53 -11.06
C PRO A 232 20.94 2.76 -11.13
N PRO A 233 22.27 2.58 -11.13
CA PRO A 233 23.18 3.72 -11.32
C PRO A 233 22.76 4.46 -12.57
N VAL A 234 22.57 5.78 -12.46
CA VAL A 234 22.25 6.61 -13.61
C VAL A 234 23.47 6.56 -14.55
N SER A 235 23.43 5.69 -15.56
CA SER A 235 24.43 5.70 -16.62
C SER A 235 24.13 6.91 -17.52
N LEU A 236 24.48 8.09 -17.03
CA LEU A 236 24.55 9.27 -17.88
C LEU A 236 25.75 9.07 -18.81
N ASN A 237 25.51 8.49 -19.98
CA ASN A 237 26.48 8.59 -21.07
C ASN A 237 26.42 10.02 -21.64
N PHE A 238 26.84 10.99 -20.83
CA PHE A 238 26.88 12.41 -21.16
C PHE A 238 27.65 12.64 -22.47
N LYS A 239 28.66 11.81 -22.76
CA LYS A 239 29.44 11.88 -24.00
C LYS A 239 28.60 11.67 -25.26
N ALA A 240 27.66 10.73 -25.25
CA ALA A 240 26.77 10.47 -26.39
C ALA A 240 25.71 11.56 -26.58
N PHE A 241 25.23 12.16 -25.50
CA PHE A 241 24.26 13.26 -25.56
C PHE A 241 24.91 14.56 -26.07
N VAL A 242 26.12 14.89 -25.60
CA VAL A 242 26.85 16.10 -26.01
C VAL A 242 27.31 16.01 -27.47
N SER A 243 27.72 14.83 -27.96
CA SER A 243 28.14 14.66 -29.36
C SER A 243 27.00 14.88 -30.36
N THR A 244 25.75 14.72 -29.93
CA THR A 244 24.57 14.83 -30.80
C THR A 244 24.03 16.27 -30.87
N ILE A 245 24.39 17.15 -29.92
CA ILE A 245 23.84 18.52 -29.82
C ILE A 245 24.75 19.57 -30.46
N PHE A 246 26.07 19.34 -30.52
CA PHE A 246 27.01 20.32 -31.09
C PHE A 246 27.68 19.78 -32.35
N HIS A 247 26.93 19.72 -33.45
CA HIS A 247 27.48 19.63 -34.81
C HIS A 247 27.64 21.02 -35.45
N THR A 248 28.06 22.01 -34.67
CA THR A 248 28.42 23.32 -35.22
C THR A 248 29.93 23.32 -35.49
N PRO A 249 30.38 23.26 -36.76
CA PRO A 249 31.79 23.39 -37.06
C PRO A 249 32.29 24.79 -36.65
N LEU A 250 33.52 24.85 -36.14
CA LEU A 250 34.22 26.11 -35.86
C LEU A 250 34.39 26.88 -37.17
N ALA A 251 34.06 28.18 -37.15
CA ALA A 251 34.31 29.09 -38.25
C ALA A 251 35.82 29.19 -38.50
N SER A 252 36.21 29.07 -39.77
CA SER A 252 37.58 29.25 -40.28
C SER A 252 38.05 30.69 -40.12
#